data_AF-A0A0E0BQM4-F1
#
_entry.id   AF-A0A0E0BQM4-F1
#
_cell.length_a   1.000
_cell.length_b   1.000
_cell.length_c   1.000
_cell.angle_alpha   90.00
_cell.angle_beta   90.00
_cell.angle_gamma   90.00
#
_symmetry.space_group_name_H-M   'P 1'
#
loop_
_entity.id
_entity.type
_entity.pdbx_description
1 polymer ?
#
loop_
_entity_poly.entity_id
_entity_poly.type
_entity_poly.pdbx_seq_one_letter_code
_entity_poly.pdbx_strand_id
1 'polypeptide(L)'
;MALQVQGLVDWRGRPVDPRRHGGLKAVMFIYVLIVMTNMGNIPTMLNIVSYLHGTMHMGIADASTTAANFYGAICVFSFLGAFISDSYIKRFYTILIFAPIEILASILNHSYIFRII
;
A
#
# COMPACT_ATOMS: atom_id res chain seq x y z
N MET A 1 8.50 17.81 -26.09
CA MET A 1 7.56 17.26 -25.09
C MET A 1 6.08 17.34 -25.55
N ALA A 2 5.78 17.30 -26.87
CA ALA A 2 4.41 17.39 -27.39
C ALA A 2 3.92 16.12 -28.12
N LEU A 3 4.79 15.14 -28.35
CA LEU A 3 4.48 13.92 -29.11
C LEU A 3 3.88 12.79 -28.26
N GLN A 4 3.95 12.84 -26.93
CA GLN A 4 3.39 11.78 -26.06
C GLN A 4 1.88 11.92 -25.78
N VAL A 5 1.26 13.06 -26.10
CA VAL A 5 -0.14 13.34 -25.69
C VAL A 5 -1.16 13.02 -26.78
N GLN A 6 -0.75 12.87 -28.05
CA GLN A 6 -1.67 12.73 -29.19
C GLN A 6 -2.53 11.44 -29.20
N GLY A 7 -2.29 10.49 -28.30
CA GLY A 7 -3.07 9.26 -28.18
C GLY A 7 -3.72 9.01 -26.82
N LEU A 8 -3.53 9.89 -25.83
CA LEU A 8 -4.15 9.71 -24.52
C LEU A 8 -5.56 10.30 -24.51
N VAL A 9 -6.53 9.45 -24.21
CA VAL A 9 -7.93 9.81 -24.02
C VAL A 9 -8.28 9.80 -22.54
N ASP A 10 -9.02 10.82 -22.12
CA ASP A 10 -9.59 10.95 -20.78
C ASP A 10 -10.56 9.79 -20.49
N TRP A 11 -10.96 9.58 -19.24
CA TRP A 11 -11.93 8.53 -18.87
C TRP A 11 -13.30 8.69 -19.54
N ARG A 12 -13.55 9.83 -20.22
CA ARG A 12 -14.72 10.13 -21.07
C ARG A 12 -14.44 10.05 -22.59
N GLY A 13 -13.29 9.54 -23.03
CA GLY A 13 -12.96 9.39 -24.45
C GLY A 13 -12.58 10.69 -25.17
N ARG A 14 -12.31 11.78 -24.44
CA ARG A 14 -11.90 13.08 -24.99
C ARG A 14 -10.37 13.19 -25.01
N PRO A 15 -9.76 13.90 -25.96
CA PRO A 15 -8.31 14.08 -25.99
C PRO A 15 -7.81 14.72 -24.68
N VAL A 16 -6.76 14.14 -24.09
CA VAL A 16 -6.17 14.61 -22.84
C VAL A 16 -5.55 15.98 -23.05
N ASP A 17 -6.04 16.96 -22.29
CA ASP A 17 -5.42 18.29 -22.23
C ASP A 17 -4.35 18.30 -21.12
N PRO A 18 -3.05 18.40 -21.45
CA PRO A 18 -1.96 18.31 -20.48
C PRO A 18 -1.89 19.52 -19.53
N ARG A 19 -2.67 20.58 -19.78
CA ARG A 19 -2.81 21.72 -18.87
C ARG A 19 -3.92 21.53 -17.83
N ARG A 20 -4.85 20.58 -18.07
CA ARG A 20 -6.06 20.40 -17.26
C ARG A 20 -6.16 19.02 -16.61
N HIS A 21 -5.54 17.99 -17.22
CA HIS A 21 -5.53 16.61 -16.74
C HIS A 21 -4.12 16.26 -16.25
N GLY A 22 -4.02 15.91 -14.97
CA GLY A 22 -2.73 15.69 -14.30
C GLY A 22 -2.06 17.00 -13.84
N GLY A 23 -1.13 16.89 -12.89
CA GLY A 23 -0.41 18.03 -12.34
C GLY A 23 0.04 17.83 -10.90
N LEU A 24 0.67 18.86 -10.32
CA LEU A 24 1.24 18.83 -8.97
C LEU A 24 0.23 18.37 -7.90
N LYS A 25 -1.04 18.78 -8.01
CA LYS A 25 -2.09 18.37 -7.05
C LYS A 25 -2.33 16.86 -7.03
N ALA A 26 -2.34 16.20 -8.19
CA ALA A 26 -2.53 14.75 -8.27
C ALA A 26 -1.29 14.00 -7.76
N VAL A 27 -0.10 14.51 -8.06
CA VAL A 27 1.17 13.96 -7.55
C VAL A 27 1.23 14.08 -6.03
N MET A 28 0.90 15.25 -5.47
CA MET A 28 0.86 15.47 -4.02
C MET A 28 -0.12 14.53 -3.32
N PHE A 29 -1.29 14.28 -3.92
CA PHE A 29 -2.26 13.32 -3.38
C PHE A 29 -1.69 11.89 -3.29
N ILE A 30 -1.07 11.42 -4.37
CA ILE A 30 -0.41 10.09 -4.39
C ILE A 30 0.73 10.04 -3.38
N TYR A 31 1.50 11.13 -3.26
CA TYR A 31 2.62 11.19 -2.32
C TYR A 31 2.18 11.11 -0.87
N VAL A 32 1.14 11.86 -0.49
CA VAL A 32 0.55 11.81 0.85
C VAL A 32 0.02 10.41 1.15
N LEU A 33 -0.66 9.78 0.19
CA LEU A 33 -1.14 8.40 0.36
C LEU A 33 0.02 7.43 0.61
N ILE A 34 1.09 7.49 -0.17
CA ILE A 34 2.27 6.63 -0.02
C ILE A 34 2.92 6.83 1.35
N VAL A 35 3.10 8.07 1.79
CA VAL A 35 3.68 8.37 3.11
C VAL A 35 2.81 7.79 4.22
N MET A 36 1.49 7.95 4.12
CA MET A 36 0.53 7.44 5.11
C MET A 36 0.56 5.91 5.21
N THR A 37 0.59 5.23 4.07
CA THR A 37 0.76 3.76 3.99
C THR A 37 2.07 3.30 4.62
N ASN A 38 3.19 3.95 4.30
CA ASN A 38 4.50 3.53 4.84
C ASN A 38 4.61 3.77 6.35
N MET A 39 3.96 4.82 6.86
CA MET A 39 4.00 5.16 8.29
C MET A 39 3.40 4.07 9.19
N GLY A 40 2.40 3.31 8.72
CA GLY A 40 1.84 2.17 9.45
C GLY A 40 2.61 0.86 9.24
N ASN A 41 3.10 0.61 8.02
CA ASN A 41 3.74 -0.65 7.66
C ASN A 41 5.15 -0.80 8.24
N ILE A 42 5.98 0.25 8.21
CA ILE A 42 7.38 0.18 8.67
C ILE A 42 7.46 -0.19 10.17
N PRO A 43 6.74 0.48 11.10
CA PRO A 43 6.82 0.13 12.52
C PRO A 43 6.28 -1.27 12.83
N THR A 44 5.23 -1.69 12.11
CA THR A 44 4.65 -3.03 12.26
C THR A 44 5.64 -4.11 11.86
N MET A 45 6.35 -3.91 10.74
CA MET A 45 7.35 -4.85 10.25
C MET A 45 8.53 -5.00 11.22
N LEU A 46 8.95 -3.91 11.88
CA LEU A 46 10.03 -3.93 12.85
C LEU A 46 9.64 -4.58 14.19
N ASN A 47 8.37 -4.42 14.62
CA ASN A 47 7.91 -4.90 15.93
C ASN A 47 7.24 -6.28 15.92
N ILE A 48 6.99 -6.87 14.75
CA ILE A 48 6.26 -8.15 14.65
C ILE A 48 6.95 -9.31 15.39
N VAL A 49 8.28 -9.34 15.40
CA VAL A 49 9.06 -10.39 16.10
C VAL A 49 8.93 -10.23 17.62
N SER A 50 9.04 -8.98 18.11
CA SER A 50 8.83 -8.67 19.53
C SER A 50 7.42 -9.00 19.99
N TYR A 51 6.41 -8.78 19.14
CA TYR A 51 5.02 -9.15 19.42
C TYR A 51 4.82 -10.67 19.48
N LEU A 52 5.35 -11.42 18.51
CA LEU A 52 5.27 -12.88 18.47
C LEU A 52 5.97 -13.53 19.67
N HIS A 53 7.13 -13.00 20.04
CA HIS A 53 7.88 -13.48 21.18
C HIS A 53 7.22 -13.11 22.51
N GLY A 54 6.86 -11.83 22.70
CA GLY A 54 6.36 -11.32 23.98
C GLY A 54 4.91 -11.67 24.28
N THR A 55 4.02 -11.54 23.29
CA THR A 55 2.56 -11.74 23.51
C THR A 55 2.13 -13.17 23.21
N MET A 56 2.69 -13.78 22.17
CA MET A 56 2.37 -15.15 21.75
C MET A 56 3.27 -16.23 22.39
N HIS A 57 4.26 -15.83 23.20
CA HIS A 57 5.19 -16.72 23.91
C HIS A 57 5.90 -17.73 22.98
N MET A 58 6.14 -17.35 21.72
CA MET A 58 6.94 -18.16 20.80
C MET A 58 8.43 -18.01 21.09
N GLY A 59 9.20 -19.07 20.87
CA GLY A 59 10.67 -18.98 20.91
C GLY A 59 11.18 -18.01 19.82
N ILE A 60 12.32 -17.36 20.08
CA ILE A 60 12.89 -16.34 19.16
C ILE A 60 13.11 -16.90 17.75
N ALA A 61 13.55 -18.16 17.64
CA ALA A 61 13.74 -18.84 16.36
C ALA A 61 12.43 -19.06 15.59
N ASP A 62 11.37 -19.47 16.28
CA ASP A 62 10.05 -19.73 15.69
C ASP A 62 9.34 -18.42 15.33
N ALA A 63 9.46 -17.38 16.17
CA ALA A 63 8.93 -16.05 15.92
C ALA A 63 9.56 -15.42 14.66
N SER A 64 10.88 -15.51 14.51
CA SER A 64 11.58 -15.00 13.32
C SER A 64 11.20 -15.76 12.06
N THR A 65 11.04 -17.09 12.14
CA THR A 65 10.61 -17.92 11.01
C THR A 65 9.19 -17.58 10.58
N THR A 66 8.29 -17.41 11.55
CA THR A 66 6.89 -17.03 11.31
C THR A 66 6.80 -15.64 10.68
N ALA A 67 7.57 -14.68 11.18
CA ALA A 67 7.64 -13.33 10.61
C ALA A 67 8.16 -13.34 9.16
N ALA A 68 9.20 -14.13 8.87
CA ALA A 68 9.74 -14.28 7.52
C ALA A 68 8.72 -14.92 6.56
N ASN A 69 8.03 -15.98 7.01
CA ASN A 69 6.97 -16.62 6.21
C ASN A 69 5.81 -15.67 5.93
N PHE A 70 5.41 -14.86 6.92
CA PHE A 70 4.38 -13.84 6.75
C PHE A 70 4.78 -12.77 5.72
N TYR A 71 5.99 -12.25 5.80
CA TYR A 71 6.50 -11.28 4.83
C TYR A 71 6.63 -11.89 3.43
N GLY A 72 7.09 -13.15 3.33
CA GLY A 72 7.11 -13.90 2.07
C GLY A 72 5.73 -14.02 1.45
N ALA A 73 4.69 -14.30 2.25
CA ALA A 73 3.31 -14.35 1.78
C ALA A 73 2.81 -12.98 1.27
N ILE A 74 3.12 -11.88 1.97
CA ILE A 74 2.76 -10.52 1.53
C ILE A 74 3.38 -10.19 0.16
N CYS A 75 4.62 -10.59 -0.08
CA CYS A 75 5.29 -10.40 -1.37
C CYS A 75 4.56 -11.12 -2.51
N VAL A 76 4.16 -12.37 -2.30
CA VAL A 76 3.38 -13.14 -3.29
C VAL A 76 2.01 -12.49 -3.52
N PHE A 77 1.34 -12.05 -2.45
CA PHE A 77 0.05 -11.36 -2.56
C PHE A 77 0.16 -10.03 -3.30
N SER A 78 1.25 -9.29 -3.10
CA SER A 78 1.53 -8.03 -3.79
C SER A 78 1.74 -8.25 -5.29
N PHE A 79 2.42 -9.33 -5.67
CA PHE A 79 2.56 -9.71 -7.08
C PHE A 79 1.21 -10.05 -7.72
N LEU A 80 0.37 -10.82 -7.02
CA LEU A 80 -1.00 -11.12 -7.46
C LEU A 80 -1.86 -9.85 -7.59
N GLY A 81 -1.77 -8.94 -6.62
CA GLY A 81 -2.48 -7.66 -6.64
C GLY A 81 -2.06 -6.77 -7.81
N ALA A 82 -0.75 -6.72 -8.12
CA ALA A 82 -0.23 -6.00 -9.27
C ALA A 82 -0.77 -6.58 -10.59
N PHE A 83 -0.73 -7.92 -10.74
CA PHE A 83 -1.26 -8.60 -11.93
C PHE A 83 -2.76 -8.31 -12.17
N ILE A 84 -3.56 -8.33 -11.09
CA ILE A 84 -4.99 -8.01 -11.16
C ILE A 84 -5.21 -6.52 -11.50
N SER A 85 -4.43 -5.61 -10.91
CA SER A 85 -4.51 -4.18 -11.18
C SER A 85 -4.19 -3.86 -12.64
N ASP A 86 -3.19 -4.53 -13.22
CA ASP A 86 -2.80 -4.28 -14.61
C ASP A 86 -3.79 -4.90 -15.62
N SER A 87 -4.46 -6.00 -15.24
CA SER A 87 -5.34 -6.76 -16.14
C SER A 87 -6.81 -6.34 -16.10
N TYR A 88 -7.36 -5.95 -14.93
CA TYR A 88 -8.82 -5.83 -14.75
C TYR A 88 -9.32 -4.48 -14.20
N ILE A 89 -8.51 -3.74 -13.45
CA ILE A 89 -9.02 -2.59 -12.68
C ILE A 89 -8.30 -1.30 -13.10
N LYS A 90 -9.04 -0.30 -13.61
CA LYS A 90 -8.48 1.04 -13.84
C LYS A 90 -7.86 1.54 -12.53
N ARG A 91 -6.56 1.90 -12.56
CA ARG A 91 -5.69 2.30 -11.42
C ARG A 91 -6.31 3.25 -10.37
N PHE A 92 -7.32 4.02 -10.75
CA PHE A 92 -8.07 4.89 -9.84
C PHE A 92 -8.97 4.10 -8.86
N TYR A 93 -9.64 3.04 -9.32
CA TYR A 93 -10.53 2.22 -8.50
C TYR A 93 -9.77 1.33 -7.52
N THR A 94 -8.59 0.85 -7.88
CA THR A 94 -7.74 0.09 -6.94
C THR A 94 -7.35 0.98 -5.75
N ILE A 95 -6.89 2.20 -6.00
CA ILE A 95 -6.55 3.14 -4.93
C ILE A 95 -7.77 3.43 -4.03
N LEU A 96 -8.94 3.64 -4.64
CA LEU A 96 -10.15 4.03 -3.90
C LEU A 96 -10.68 2.92 -2.98
N ILE A 97 -10.53 1.65 -3.37
CA ILE A 97 -10.95 0.50 -2.56
C ILE A 97 -9.90 0.11 -1.52
N PHE A 98 -8.62 0.13 -1.88
CA PHE A 98 -7.54 -0.32 -0.98
C PHE A 98 -7.17 0.72 0.08
N ALA A 99 -7.26 2.02 -0.22
CA ALA A 99 -6.92 3.08 0.75
C ALA A 99 -7.72 3.00 2.08
N PRO A 100 -9.07 2.89 2.09
CA PRO A 100 -9.81 2.80 3.36
C PRO A 100 -9.51 1.52 4.16
N ILE A 101 -9.23 0.40 3.47
CA ILE A 101 -8.84 -0.86 4.12
C ILE A 101 -7.51 -0.69 4.86
N GLU A 102 -6.56 -0.01 4.22
CA GLU A 102 -5.22 0.22 4.75
C GLU A 102 -5.23 1.20 5.93
N ILE A 103 -6.09 2.22 5.87
CA ILE A 103 -6.35 3.14 7.00
C ILE A 103 -6.94 2.38 8.18
N LEU A 104 -7.93 1.50 7.96
CA LEU A 104 -8.54 0.71 9.03
C LEU A 104 -7.51 -0.22 9.71
N ALA A 105 -6.67 -0.88 8.90
CA ALA A 105 -5.60 -1.74 9.40
C ALA A 105 -4.57 -0.95 10.24
N SER A 106 -4.22 0.27 9.83
CA SER A 106 -3.33 1.15 10.57
C SER A 106 -3.93 1.61 11.91
N ILE A 107 -5.22 1.97 11.94
CA ILE A 107 -5.93 2.36 13.17
C ILE A 107 -5.97 1.18 14.16
N LEU A 108 -6.26 -0.02 13.67
CA LEU A 108 -6.26 -1.23 14.48
C LEU A 108 -4.88 -1.47 15.09
N ASN A 109 -3.81 -1.43 14.28
CA ASN A 109 -2.43 -1.63 14.73
C ASN A 109 -1.96 -0.58 15.75
N HIS A 110 -2.39 0.67 15.63
CA HIS A 110 -2.00 1.74 16.56
C HIS A 110 -2.35 1.40 18.02
N SER A 111 -3.44 0.67 18.24
CA SER A 111 -3.88 0.24 19.58
C SER A 111 -3.01 -0.87 20.18
N TYR A 112 -2.35 -1.67 19.34
CA TYR A 112 -1.50 -2.79 19.76
C TYR A 112 -0.03 -2.38 19.90
N ILE A 113 0.49 -1.56 18.99
CA ILE A 113 1.88 -1.08 19.03
C ILE A 113 2.17 -0.23 20.27
N PHE A 114 1.25 0.65 20.67
CA PHE A 114 1.41 1.48 21.88
C PHE A 114 1.33 0.67 23.19
N ARG A 115 0.88 -0.59 23.13
CA ARG A 115 0.86 -1.51 24.27
C ARG A 115 2.08 -2.44 24.33
N ILE A 116 2.85 -2.52 23.25
CA ILE A 116 4.03 -3.40 23.10
C ILE A 116 5.33 -2.62 23.28
N ILE A 117 5.33 -1.31 22.99
CA ILE A 117 6.39 -0.35 23.34
C ILE A 117 6.17 0.17 24.75
#